data_AF-A0AAV8Q0W5-F1
#
_entry.id   AF-A0AAV8Q0W5-F1
#
_cell.length_a   1.000
_cell.length_b   1.000
_cell.length_c   1.000
_cell.angle_alpha   90.00
_cell.angle_beta   90.00
_cell.angle_gamma   90.00
#
_symmetry.space_group_name_H-M   'P 1'
#
loop_
_entity.id
_entity.type
_entity.pdbx_description
1 polymer ?
#
loop_
_entity_poly.entity_id
_entity_poly.type
_entity_poly.pdbx_seq_one_letter_code
_entity_poly.pdbx_strand_id
1 'polypeptide(L)'
;MGIPRASSLLLSFLSLVLLPTPSTANDNNILLTGDVLRPDCQLSYLDASFTMRSDCDLVLYAQSNPVFSSSTYDEGAFNCSAVLNQYGQIIISDPLTGRVLWVSGDPGPQGKYAAVLKPDGNLGIYGPPIWSTLPVITEGEDTPVGEVNSVKAPLKNTLFSTEILEENDKLTTRDYTLAMDDSCSLNLHRGSEQYLWVSGTAGLGAHCFLRLNRLGQLTIKDDKYKTLWSTAPSSQGEGEYVLILQYNGQAAVYGPMFWAADADDADITRIASSPKSQPIYPQPMPSQPMSPQPTPSQPMSPQPMPSQPMPPQSMPSMTMNF
;
A
#
# COMPACT_ATOMS: atom_id res chain seq x y z
N MET A 1 64.22 -3.30 40.60
CA MET A 1 63.13 -4.23 40.27
C MET A 1 61.81 -3.53 40.56
N GLY A 2 61.16 -3.00 39.53
CA GLY A 2 59.85 -2.36 39.63
C GLY A 2 58.94 -2.99 38.59
N ILE A 3 57.86 -3.63 39.04
CA ILE A 3 56.85 -4.26 38.19
C ILE A 3 55.90 -3.15 37.69
N PRO A 4 55.68 -2.96 36.38
CA PRO A 4 54.66 -2.03 35.92
C PRO A 4 53.27 -2.68 35.99
N ARG A 5 52.31 -1.84 36.38
CA ARG A 5 50.88 -2.13 36.54
C ARG A 5 50.23 -2.50 35.21
N ALA A 6 49.56 -3.64 35.15
CA ALA A 6 48.58 -3.93 34.11
C ALA A 6 47.22 -3.35 34.53
N SER A 7 46.87 -2.18 34.02
CA SER A 7 45.49 -1.68 34.05
C SER A 7 44.72 -2.34 32.91
N SER A 8 43.85 -3.30 33.24
CA SER A 8 42.87 -3.85 32.29
C SER A 8 41.85 -2.76 31.95
N LEU A 9 41.93 -2.25 30.72
CA LEU A 9 40.84 -1.49 30.09
C LEU A 9 39.75 -2.49 29.67
N LEU A 10 38.63 -2.49 30.40
CA LEU A 10 37.40 -3.16 29.98
C LEU A 10 36.79 -2.38 28.81
N LEU A 11 36.94 -2.90 27.59
CA LEU A 11 36.17 -2.46 26.42
C LEU A 11 34.71 -2.93 26.60
N SER A 12 33.84 -2.03 27.07
CA SER A 12 32.40 -2.25 27.03
C SER A 12 31.92 -2.15 25.59
N PHE A 13 31.77 -3.29 24.92
CA PHE A 13 31.01 -3.39 23.68
C PHE A 13 29.54 -3.11 24.02
N LEU A 14 29.11 -1.87 23.78
CA LEU A 14 27.70 -1.52 23.77
C LEU A 14 27.12 -2.15 22.50
N SER A 15 26.68 -3.41 22.61
CA SER A 15 25.91 -4.07 21.56
C SER A 15 24.64 -3.26 21.34
N LEU A 16 24.62 -2.48 20.26
CA LEU A 16 23.42 -1.85 19.73
C LEU A 16 22.52 -2.99 19.25
N VAL A 17 21.68 -3.51 20.15
CA VAL A 17 20.61 -4.43 19.80
C VAL A 17 19.68 -3.63 18.87
N LEU A 18 19.79 -3.86 17.56
CA LEU A 18 18.75 -3.49 16.62
C LEU A 18 17.50 -4.27 17.06
N LEU A 19 16.67 -3.64 17.88
CA LEU A 19 15.32 -4.12 18.11
C LEU A 19 14.66 -4.21 16.73
N PRO A 20 14.05 -5.35 16.36
CA PRO A 20 13.28 -5.41 15.14
C PRO A 20 12.22 -4.31 15.22
N THR A 21 12.25 -3.39 14.26
CA THR A 21 11.17 -2.42 14.09
C THR A 21 9.86 -3.23 13.99
N PRO A 22 8.74 -2.76 14.56
CA PRO A 22 7.48 -3.53 14.53
C PRO A 22 7.01 -3.74 13.08
N SER A 23 6.38 -4.89 12.80
CA SER A 23 5.59 -5.04 11.57
C SER A 23 4.59 -3.90 11.48
N THR A 24 4.60 -3.17 10.36
CA THR A 24 3.67 -2.06 10.15
C THR A 24 2.45 -2.51 9.35
N ALA A 25 2.17 -3.82 9.24
CA ALA A 25 0.88 -4.27 8.76
C ALA A 25 -0.18 -3.80 9.76
N ASN A 26 -0.74 -2.61 9.49
CA ASN A 26 -1.43 -1.81 10.50
C ASN A 26 -2.85 -2.29 10.78
N ASP A 27 -3.48 -2.85 9.74
CA ASP A 27 -4.78 -3.49 9.75
C ASP A 27 -4.59 -4.93 9.28
N ASN A 28 -5.27 -5.89 9.92
CA ASN A 28 -5.02 -7.31 9.70
C ASN A 28 -5.07 -7.75 8.23
N ASN A 29 -5.83 -7.09 7.38
CA ASN A 29 -6.06 -7.48 5.98
C ASN A 29 -5.50 -6.48 4.95
N ILE A 30 -4.75 -5.45 5.38
CA ILE A 30 -4.31 -4.37 4.50
C ILE A 30 -2.82 -4.08 4.70
N LEU A 31 -2.10 -3.90 3.59
CA LEU A 31 -0.74 -3.39 3.54
C LEU A 31 -0.73 -2.12 2.68
N LEU A 32 -0.32 -0.98 3.24
CA LEU A 32 -0.25 0.30 2.51
C LEU A 32 1.15 0.52 1.94
N THR A 33 1.29 1.44 0.99
CA THR A 33 2.61 1.84 0.48
C THR A 33 3.54 2.25 1.61
N GLY A 34 4.71 1.62 1.65
CA GLY A 34 5.73 1.81 2.69
C GLY A 34 5.61 0.84 3.86
N ASP A 35 4.50 0.12 3.98
CA ASP A 35 4.35 -0.91 5.01
C ASP A 35 5.22 -2.14 4.71
N VAL A 36 5.69 -2.77 5.79
CA VAL A 36 6.59 -3.92 5.73
C VAL A 36 5.94 -5.14 6.39
N LEU A 37 5.66 -6.14 5.56
CA LEU A 37 5.31 -7.49 5.99
C LEU A 37 6.60 -8.25 6.31
N ARG A 38 6.81 -8.50 7.60
CA ARG A 38 8.03 -9.12 8.12
C ARG A 38 8.00 -10.64 8.01
N PRO A 39 9.15 -11.30 8.20
CA PRO A 39 9.22 -12.75 8.32
C PRO A 39 8.19 -13.27 9.33
N ASP A 40 7.52 -14.34 8.96
CA ASP A 40 6.47 -15.04 9.70
C ASP A 40 5.28 -14.15 10.10
N CYS A 41 5.14 -12.96 9.49
CA CYS A 41 3.96 -12.11 9.62
C CYS A 41 3.02 -12.32 8.43
N GLN A 42 1.74 -12.04 8.64
CA GLN A 42 0.70 -12.24 7.64
C GLN A 42 -0.36 -11.15 7.65
N LEU A 43 -0.94 -10.91 6.48
CA LEU A 43 -2.31 -10.41 6.40
C LEU A 43 -3.27 -11.57 6.60
N SER A 44 -4.42 -11.33 7.23
CA SER A 44 -5.45 -12.32 7.53
C SER A 44 -6.83 -11.73 7.34
N TYR A 45 -7.71 -12.47 6.67
CA TYR A 45 -9.12 -12.16 6.57
C TYR A 45 -9.91 -13.46 6.45
N LEU A 46 -10.83 -13.72 7.39
CA LEU A 46 -11.52 -15.00 7.50
C LEU A 46 -10.52 -16.18 7.56
N ASP A 47 -10.59 -17.11 6.62
CA ASP A 47 -9.73 -18.29 6.46
C ASP A 47 -8.64 -18.11 5.39
N ALA A 48 -8.50 -16.90 4.86
CA ALA A 48 -7.43 -16.53 3.95
C ALA A 48 -6.29 -15.82 4.70
N SER A 49 -5.06 -16.05 4.23
CA SER A 49 -3.87 -15.38 4.76
C SER A 49 -2.84 -15.13 3.67
N PHE A 50 -2.20 -13.97 3.71
CA PHE A 50 -1.07 -13.64 2.85
C PHE A 50 0.18 -13.49 3.71
N THR A 51 1.09 -14.45 3.61
CA THR A 51 2.13 -14.69 4.61
C THR A 51 3.52 -14.61 3.99
N MET A 52 4.39 -13.79 4.59
CA MET A 52 5.81 -13.76 4.28
C MET A 52 6.52 -14.79 5.16
N ARG A 53 6.85 -15.96 4.61
CA ARG A 53 7.44 -17.07 5.39
C ARG A 53 8.93 -16.85 5.67
N SER A 54 9.43 -17.49 6.73
CA SER A 54 10.85 -17.47 7.14
C SER A 54 11.83 -17.98 6.09
N ASP A 55 11.38 -18.81 5.14
CA ASP A 55 12.15 -19.33 4.00
C ASP A 55 12.21 -18.39 2.80
N CYS A 56 11.73 -17.15 2.97
CA CYS A 56 11.64 -16.12 1.94
C CYS A 56 10.57 -16.34 0.86
N ASP A 57 9.67 -17.30 1.02
CA ASP A 57 8.52 -17.44 0.14
C ASP A 57 7.32 -16.59 0.61
N LEU A 58 6.72 -15.82 -0.30
CA LEU A 58 5.51 -15.06 -0.05
C LEU A 58 4.32 -15.83 -0.61
N VAL A 59 3.42 -16.26 0.27
CA VAL A 59 2.38 -17.23 -0.06
C VAL A 59 1.00 -16.67 0.27
N LEU A 60 0.08 -16.77 -0.68
CA LEU A 60 -1.34 -16.57 -0.44
C LEU A 60 -1.99 -17.92 -0.17
N TYR A 61 -2.66 -18.03 0.97
CA TYR A 61 -3.50 -19.16 1.32
C TYR A 61 -4.97 -18.74 1.22
N ALA A 62 -5.77 -19.51 0.48
CA ALA A 62 -7.22 -19.42 0.49
C ALA A 62 -7.77 -20.70 1.14
N GLN A 63 -8.55 -20.56 2.22
CA GLN A 63 -9.07 -21.70 2.98
C GLN A 63 -7.95 -22.66 3.42
N SER A 64 -6.81 -22.11 3.87
CA SER A 64 -5.58 -22.84 4.21
C SER A 64 -4.86 -23.57 3.05
N ASN A 65 -5.34 -23.48 1.81
CA ASN A 65 -4.66 -24.04 0.65
C ASN A 65 -3.79 -22.96 -0.01
N PRO A 66 -2.50 -23.24 -0.31
CA PRO A 66 -1.68 -22.29 -1.05
C PRO A 66 -2.23 -22.12 -2.46
N VAL A 67 -2.65 -20.90 -2.80
CA VAL A 67 -3.19 -20.54 -4.12
C VAL A 67 -2.26 -19.65 -4.92
N PHE A 68 -1.23 -19.07 -4.30
CA PHE A 68 -0.16 -18.32 -4.98
C PHE A 68 1.13 -18.42 -4.17
N SER A 69 2.28 -18.41 -4.86
CA SER A 69 3.63 -18.38 -4.25
C SER A 69 4.58 -17.55 -5.13
N SER A 70 5.39 -16.69 -4.52
CA SER A 70 6.45 -15.95 -5.21
C SER A 70 7.59 -16.85 -5.71
N SER A 71 7.63 -18.12 -5.30
CA SER A 71 8.66 -19.10 -5.66
C SER A 71 10.08 -18.64 -5.29
N THR A 72 10.21 -17.93 -4.16
CA THR A 72 11.49 -17.39 -3.65
C THR A 72 12.04 -18.16 -2.44
N TYR A 73 11.51 -19.36 -2.20
CA TYR A 73 11.99 -20.24 -1.14
C TYR A 73 13.51 -20.50 -1.29
N ASP A 74 14.26 -20.38 -0.20
CA ASP A 74 15.72 -20.61 -0.13
C ASP A 74 16.61 -19.74 -1.05
N GLU A 75 16.06 -18.73 -1.75
CA GLU A 75 16.83 -17.79 -2.58
C GLU A 75 17.51 -16.69 -1.74
N GLY A 76 16.99 -16.42 -0.54
CA GLY A 76 17.51 -15.42 0.41
C GLY A 76 18.27 -16.04 1.58
N ALA A 77 18.89 -15.21 2.41
CA ALA A 77 19.65 -15.64 3.58
C ALA A 77 18.81 -16.01 4.82
N PHE A 78 17.49 -16.23 4.69
CA PHE A 78 16.44 -16.28 5.73
C PHE A 78 15.93 -14.89 6.17
N ASN A 79 14.68 -14.85 6.64
CA ASN A 79 14.03 -13.64 7.18
C ASN A 79 13.84 -12.49 6.17
N CYS A 80 13.44 -12.80 4.94
CA CYS A 80 13.05 -11.79 3.96
C CYS A 80 11.78 -11.03 4.34
N SER A 81 11.69 -9.78 3.88
CA SER A 81 10.51 -8.93 4.08
C SER A 81 9.87 -8.58 2.75
N ALA A 82 8.54 -8.45 2.76
CA ALA A 82 7.77 -7.93 1.64
C ALA A 82 7.33 -6.49 1.90
N VAL A 83 7.49 -5.61 0.92
CA VAL A 83 7.14 -4.17 1.01
C VAL A 83 6.29 -3.78 -0.18
N LEU A 84 5.16 -3.09 0.07
CA LEU A 84 4.39 -2.45 -1.00
C LEU A 84 5.03 -1.10 -1.35
N ASN A 85 5.54 -0.97 -2.57
CA ASN A 85 6.25 0.24 -3.00
C ASN A 85 5.30 1.33 -3.52
N GLN A 86 5.88 2.45 -3.94
CA GLN A 86 5.15 3.61 -4.51
C GLN A 86 4.71 3.43 -5.97
N TYR A 87 4.91 2.25 -6.56
CA TYR A 87 4.53 1.91 -7.94
C TYR A 87 3.51 0.77 -7.98
N GLY A 88 2.91 0.41 -6.85
CA GLY A 88 1.91 -0.64 -6.78
C GLY A 88 2.47 -2.05 -6.89
N GLN A 89 3.73 -2.25 -6.50
CA GLN A 89 4.37 -3.56 -6.52
C GLN A 89 4.78 -4.00 -5.12
N ILE A 90 4.60 -5.28 -4.83
CA ILE A 90 5.19 -5.94 -3.68
C ILE A 90 6.60 -6.38 -4.06
N ILE A 91 7.58 -5.96 -3.26
CA ILE A 91 8.99 -6.31 -3.41
C ILE A 91 9.40 -7.20 -2.24
N ILE A 92 10.00 -8.35 -2.55
CA ILE A 92 10.69 -9.19 -1.58
C ILE A 92 12.18 -8.89 -1.66
N SER A 93 12.80 -8.58 -0.52
CA SER A 93 14.23 -8.31 -0.44
C SER A 93 14.92 -9.14 0.63
N ASP A 94 16.17 -9.49 0.36
CA ASP A 94 17.08 -10.07 1.32
C ASP A 94 17.49 -9.01 2.37
N PRO A 95 17.33 -9.30 3.68
CA PRO A 95 17.51 -8.29 4.72
C PRO A 95 18.98 -7.94 4.96
N LEU A 96 19.91 -8.84 4.63
CA LEU A 96 21.34 -8.64 4.89
C LEU A 96 22.01 -7.81 3.80
N THR A 97 21.60 -8.03 2.55
CA THR A 97 22.24 -7.44 1.36
C THR A 97 21.40 -6.35 0.71
N GLY A 98 20.09 -6.28 1.01
CA GLY A 98 19.14 -5.41 0.31
C GLY A 98 18.85 -5.86 -1.12
N ARG A 99 19.32 -7.03 -1.54
CA ARG A 99 19.08 -7.58 -2.88
C ARG A 99 17.59 -7.88 -3.05
N VAL A 100 17.01 -7.39 -4.14
CA VAL A 100 15.64 -7.75 -4.54
C VAL A 100 15.62 -9.19 -5.03
N LEU A 101 14.74 -10.01 -4.45
CA LEU A 101 14.54 -11.40 -4.83
C LEU A 101 13.36 -11.54 -5.80
N TRP A 102 12.32 -10.74 -5.61
CA TRP A 102 11.11 -10.79 -6.43
C TRP A 102 10.36 -9.46 -6.41
N VAL A 103 9.61 -9.20 -7.49
CA VAL A 103 8.75 -8.03 -7.67
C VAL A 103 7.44 -8.49 -8.31
N SER A 104 6.30 -8.07 -7.76
CA SER A 104 4.99 -8.35 -8.36
C SER A 104 4.74 -7.52 -9.61
N GLY A 105 4.41 -8.16 -10.73
CA GLY A 105 3.88 -7.50 -11.94
C GLY A 105 4.74 -6.34 -12.49
N ASP A 106 4.16 -5.59 -13.42
CA ASP A 106 4.77 -4.37 -13.98
C ASP A 106 4.54 -3.15 -13.07
N PRO A 107 5.42 -2.14 -13.08
CA PRO A 107 5.24 -0.95 -12.25
C PRO A 107 4.12 -0.04 -12.77
N GLY A 108 3.28 0.44 -11.86
CA GLY A 108 2.27 1.45 -12.12
C GLY A 108 2.78 2.89 -12.00
N PRO A 109 1.90 3.89 -12.14
CA PRO A 109 2.22 5.28 -11.87
C PRO A 109 2.75 5.47 -10.44
N GLN A 110 3.62 6.46 -10.23
CA GLN A 110 4.07 6.77 -8.87
C GLN A 110 2.89 7.27 -8.01
N GLY A 111 2.71 6.72 -6.81
CA GLY A 111 1.62 7.08 -5.93
C GLY A 111 1.56 6.24 -4.64
N LYS A 112 0.43 6.34 -3.94
CA LYS A 112 0.09 5.48 -2.80
C LYS A 112 -0.81 4.35 -3.26
N TYR A 113 -0.58 3.16 -2.75
CA TYR A 113 -1.30 1.94 -3.08
C TYR A 113 -1.72 1.23 -1.79
N ALA A 114 -2.70 0.33 -1.93
CA ALA A 114 -3.14 -0.55 -0.87
C ALA A 114 -3.26 -1.97 -1.43
N ALA A 115 -2.56 -2.93 -0.82
CA ALA A 115 -2.81 -4.34 -1.02
C ALA A 115 -3.87 -4.79 0.01
N VAL A 116 -4.94 -5.41 -0.46
CA VAL A 116 -6.11 -5.76 0.34
C VAL A 116 -6.42 -7.25 0.16
N LEU A 117 -6.44 -7.98 1.27
CA LEU A 117 -6.88 -9.37 1.30
C LEU A 117 -8.41 -9.41 1.38
N LYS A 118 -9.04 -9.94 0.34
CA LYS A 118 -10.48 -9.92 0.14
C LYS A 118 -11.18 -11.11 0.82
N PRO A 119 -12.50 -11.01 1.07
CA PRO A 119 -13.31 -12.14 1.57
C PRO A 119 -13.33 -13.37 0.66
N ASP A 120 -13.09 -13.20 -0.64
CA ASP A 120 -13.03 -14.29 -1.63
C ASP A 120 -11.70 -15.07 -1.60
N GLY A 121 -10.76 -14.67 -0.75
CA GLY A 121 -9.44 -15.30 -0.60
C GLY A 121 -8.38 -14.79 -1.58
N ASN A 122 -8.71 -13.85 -2.46
CA ASN A 122 -7.74 -13.23 -3.37
C ASN A 122 -7.12 -11.98 -2.74
N LEU A 123 -5.90 -11.63 -3.16
CA LEU A 123 -5.24 -10.38 -2.79
C LEU A 123 -5.27 -9.42 -3.99
N GLY A 124 -5.78 -8.20 -3.80
CA GLY A 124 -5.75 -7.16 -4.83
C GLY A 124 -4.92 -5.95 -4.42
N ILE A 125 -4.13 -5.39 -5.34
CA ILE A 125 -3.45 -4.10 -5.17
C ILE A 125 -4.25 -3.03 -5.89
N TYR A 126 -4.64 -1.98 -5.17
CA TYR A 126 -5.45 -0.88 -5.67
C TYR A 126 -4.72 0.44 -5.55
N GLY A 127 -4.83 1.30 -6.56
CA GLY A 127 -4.36 2.68 -6.46
C GLY A 127 -4.06 3.32 -7.82
N PRO A 128 -3.63 4.60 -7.81
CA PRO A 128 -3.54 5.49 -6.65
C PRO A 128 -4.91 5.85 -6.01
N PRO A 129 -4.97 6.52 -4.83
CA PRO A 129 -6.24 6.93 -4.26
C PRO A 129 -6.89 8.06 -5.09
N ILE A 130 -8.19 7.96 -5.31
CA ILE A 130 -8.98 8.94 -6.07
C ILE A 130 -9.86 9.85 -5.19
N TRP A 131 -10.05 9.48 -3.93
CA TRP A 131 -10.73 10.28 -2.91
C TRP A 131 -10.22 9.90 -1.53
N SER A 132 -10.13 10.85 -0.61
CA SER A 132 -9.80 10.59 0.79
C SER A 132 -10.31 11.66 1.74
N THR A 133 -10.62 11.27 2.97
CA THR A 133 -10.66 12.19 4.11
C THR A 133 -9.24 12.55 4.56
N LEU A 134 -9.11 13.50 5.50
CA LEU A 134 -7.83 13.79 6.13
C LEU A 134 -7.49 12.69 7.14
N PRO A 135 -6.21 12.26 7.24
CA PRO A 135 -5.78 11.35 8.29
C PRO A 135 -5.75 12.08 9.64
N VAL A 136 -5.89 11.32 10.74
CA VAL A 136 -5.66 11.88 12.07
C VAL A 136 -4.15 11.91 12.34
N ILE A 137 -3.58 13.11 12.48
CA ILE A 137 -2.18 13.28 12.84
C ILE A 137 -2.09 13.18 14.36
N THR A 138 -1.72 12.00 14.88
CA THR A 138 -1.34 11.83 16.28
C THR A 138 0.17 11.98 16.40
N GLU A 139 0.64 13.10 16.93
CA GLU A 139 2.03 13.22 17.37
C GLU A 139 2.24 12.30 18.58
N GLY A 140 2.85 11.13 18.36
CA GLY A 140 3.55 10.42 19.44
C GLY A 140 2.88 9.22 20.11
N GLU A 141 1.92 8.51 19.49
CA GLU A 141 1.39 7.28 20.10
C GLU A 141 1.10 6.17 19.08
N ASP A 142 2.17 5.71 18.42
CA ASP A 142 2.22 4.35 17.83
C ASP A 142 2.53 3.35 18.96
N THR A 143 1.68 3.30 19.98
CA THR A 143 1.63 2.10 20.81
C THR A 143 0.86 1.06 20.02
N PRO A 144 1.48 -0.06 19.59
CA PRO A 144 0.70 -1.20 19.11
C PRO A 144 -0.24 -1.58 20.26
N VAL A 145 -1.53 -1.32 20.05
CA VAL A 145 -2.57 -1.74 21.00
C VAL A 145 -2.43 -3.24 21.11
N GLY A 146 -2.06 -3.68 22.32
CA GLY A 146 -1.78 -5.08 22.61
C GLY A 146 -2.86 -5.97 22.04
N GLU A 147 -2.39 -7.03 21.37
CA GLU A 147 -3.19 -8.10 20.82
C GLU A 147 -4.07 -8.69 21.93
N VAL A 148 -5.31 -8.19 22.04
CA VAL A 148 -6.31 -8.83 22.88
C VAL A 148 -6.72 -10.08 22.11
N ASN A 149 -6.29 -11.24 22.62
CA ASN A 149 -6.68 -12.59 22.21
C ASN A 149 -8.20 -12.81 22.39
N SER A 150 -9.01 -12.05 21.67
CA SER A 150 -10.43 -12.27 21.49
C SER A 150 -10.61 -12.79 20.08
N VAL A 151 -11.28 -13.92 19.94
CA VAL A 151 -11.66 -14.55 18.66
C VAL A 151 -12.11 -13.45 17.69
N LYS A 152 -11.22 -13.09 16.76
CA LYS A 152 -11.32 -11.85 15.99
C LYS A 152 -12.28 -12.13 14.83
N ALA A 153 -13.55 -11.78 15.02
CA ALA A 153 -14.46 -11.64 13.89
C ALA A 153 -13.76 -10.79 12.81
N PRO A 154 -13.95 -11.11 11.52
CA PRO A 154 -13.31 -10.34 10.45
C PRO A 154 -13.66 -8.85 10.60
N LEU A 155 -12.63 -8.01 10.62
CA LEU A 155 -12.79 -6.56 10.65
C LEU A 155 -13.38 -6.12 9.31
N LYS A 156 -14.66 -5.72 9.28
CA LYS A 156 -15.25 -5.07 8.10
C LYS A 156 -14.72 -3.64 8.03
N ASN A 157 -13.56 -3.44 7.39
CA ASN A 157 -12.91 -2.13 7.20
C ASN A 157 -12.85 -1.68 5.73
N THR A 158 -13.41 -2.48 4.83
CA THR A 158 -13.43 -2.24 3.38
C THR A 158 -14.84 -2.31 2.81
N LEU A 159 -15.07 -1.57 1.73
CA LEU A 159 -16.24 -1.66 0.86
C LEU A 159 -15.77 -1.70 -0.60
N PHE A 160 -16.05 -2.79 -1.30
CA PHE A 160 -15.62 -2.99 -2.69
C PHE A 160 -16.62 -2.41 -3.69
N SER A 161 -16.17 -2.17 -4.92
CA SER A 161 -17.07 -1.88 -6.04
C SER A 161 -18.17 -2.95 -6.11
N THR A 162 -19.41 -2.50 -6.28
CA THR A 162 -20.66 -3.30 -6.24
C THR A 162 -21.31 -3.48 -4.88
N GLU A 163 -20.56 -3.35 -3.79
CA GLU A 163 -21.11 -3.40 -2.45
C GLU A 163 -21.79 -2.09 -2.06
N ILE A 164 -22.64 -2.18 -1.03
CA ILE A 164 -23.31 -1.05 -0.40
C ILE A 164 -23.07 -1.08 1.11
N LEU A 165 -23.03 0.11 1.71
CA LEU A 165 -23.15 0.29 3.15
C LEU A 165 -24.58 0.74 3.42
N GLU A 166 -25.39 -0.15 3.97
CA GLU A 166 -26.80 0.13 4.28
C GLU A 166 -26.95 1.07 5.48
N GLU A 167 -28.18 1.47 5.75
CA GLU A 167 -28.53 2.26 6.94
C GLU A 167 -28.09 1.52 8.21
N ASN A 168 -27.41 2.20 9.14
CA ASN A 168 -26.80 1.66 10.36
C ASN A 168 -25.65 0.68 10.17
N ASP A 169 -25.26 0.43 8.93
CA ASP A 169 -24.14 -0.40 8.57
C ASP A 169 -22.84 0.42 8.64
N LYS A 170 -21.71 -0.25 8.97
CA LYS A 170 -20.46 0.45 9.28
C LYS A 170 -19.20 -0.28 8.83
N LEU A 171 -18.19 0.51 8.51
CA LEU A 171 -16.80 0.07 8.45
C LEU A 171 -16.09 0.46 9.75
N THR A 172 -15.26 -0.43 10.29
CA THR A 172 -14.56 -0.21 11.56
C THR A 172 -13.12 -0.68 11.51
N THR A 173 -12.21 0.12 12.06
CA THR A 173 -10.88 -0.33 12.47
C THR A 173 -10.43 0.44 13.70
N ARG A 174 -9.71 -0.22 14.61
CA ARG A 174 -9.30 0.32 15.91
C ARG A 174 -10.50 0.98 16.61
N ASP A 175 -10.42 2.27 16.91
CA ASP A 175 -11.47 3.10 17.50
C ASP A 175 -12.21 3.99 16.48
N TYR A 176 -11.92 3.82 15.18
CA TYR A 176 -12.57 4.55 14.10
C TYR A 176 -13.75 3.78 13.52
N THR A 177 -14.79 4.53 13.17
CA THR A 177 -15.98 4.01 12.51
C THR A 177 -16.40 4.96 11.40
N LEU A 178 -16.67 4.40 10.22
CA LEU A 178 -17.32 5.09 9.10
C LEU A 178 -18.69 4.44 8.91
N ALA A 179 -19.77 5.17 9.17
CA ALA A 179 -21.13 4.63 9.18
C ALA A 179 -22.11 5.54 8.44
N MET A 180 -23.09 4.92 7.79
CA MET A 180 -24.29 5.60 7.31
C MET A 180 -25.30 5.65 8.46
N ASP A 181 -25.63 6.85 8.96
CA ASP A 181 -26.63 7.00 10.00
C ASP A 181 -28.07 7.09 9.45
N ASP A 182 -29.03 7.01 10.36
CA ASP A 182 -30.47 7.10 10.10
C ASP A 182 -30.90 8.48 9.55
N SER A 183 -30.10 9.51 9.78
CA SER A 183 -30.30 10.86 9.24
C SER A 183 -29.89 10.97 7.77
N CYS A 184 -29.39 9.91 7.15
CA CYS A 184 -28.77 9.92 5.82
C CYS A 184 -27.43 10.65 5.75
N SER A 185 -26.69 10.73 6.85
CA SER A 185 -25.32 11.24 6.85
C SER A 185 -24.31 10.11 6.93
N LEU A 186 -23.37 10.08 5.98
CA LEU A 186 -22.13 9.31 6.14
C LEU A 186 -21.20 10.06 7.09
N ASN A 187 -20.82 9.42 8.19
CA ASN A 187 -20.00 10.01 9.24
C ASN A 187 -18.77 9.16 9.54
N LEU A 188 -17.61 9.80 9.60
CA LEU A 188 -16.39 9.23 10.12
C LEU A 188 -16.16 9.78 11.53
N HIS A 189 -16.06 8.90 12.52
CA HIS A 189 -15.84 9.29 13.90
C HIS A 189 -14.82 8.40 14.60
N ARG A 190 -14.21 8.94 15.66
CA ARG A 190 -13.35 8.23 16.62
C ARG A 190 -14.10 8.11 17.94
N GLY A 191 -14.27 6.89 18.45
CA GLY A 191 -15.09 6.64 19.64
C GLY A 191 -16.54 7.10 19.44
N SER A 192 -17.26 7.41 20.52
CA SER A 192 -18.68 7.78 20.47
C SER A 192 -18.97 9.27 20.23
N GLU A 193 -17.98 10.16 20.38
CA GLU A 193 -18.25 11.61 20.48
C GLU A 193 -17.45 12.48 19.48
N GLN A 194 -16.41 11.95 18.84
CA GLN A 194 -15.52 12.76 18.01
C GLN A 194 -15.78 12.51 16.51
N TYR A 195 -16.50 13.40 15.85
CA TYR A 195 -16.62 13.42 14.40
C TYR A 195 -15.34 13.96 13.76
N LEU A 196 -14.77 13.21 12.83
CA LEU A 196 -13.58 13.59 12.05
C LEU A 196 -13.98 14.10 10.66
N TRP A 197 -15.05 13.55 10.08
CA TRP A 197 -15.61 13.99 8.81
C TRP A 197 -17.10 13.65 8.73
N VAL A 198 -17.87 14.51 8.07
CA VAL A 198 -19.30 14.30 7.80
C VAL A 198 -19.63 14.67 6.36
N SER A 199 -20.55 13.93 5.75
CA SER A 199 -20.98 14.16 4.36
C SER A 199 -21.83 15.42 4.16
N GLY A 200 -22.48 15.91 5.23
CA GLY A 200 -23.41 17.05 5.16
C GLY A 200 -24.75 16.70 4.48
N THR A 201 -25.13 15.41 4.46
CA THR A 201 -26.36 14.93 3.80
C THR A 201 -27.52 14.63 4.76
N ALA A 202 -27.35 14.98 6.04
CA ALA A 202 -28.35 14.81 7.09
C ALA A 202 -29.70 15.46 6.71
N GLY A 203 -30.78 14.69 6.78
CA GLY A 203 -32.15 15.12 6.50
C GLY A 203 -32.49 15.33 5.01
N LEU A 204 -31.60 14.97 4.08
CA LEU A 204 -31.84 15.15 2.64
C LEU A 204 -32.61 13.99 1.96
N GLY A 205 -32.85 12.90 2.69
CA GLY A 205 -33.55 11.68 2.25
C GLY A 205 -34.01 10.81 3.44
N ALA A 206 -34.37 9.56 3.15
CA ALA A 206 -34.71 8.53 4.13
C ALA A 206 -34.15 7.17 3.68
N HIS A 207 -33.84 6.29 4.63
CA HIS A 207 -33.34 4.93 4.37
C HIS A 207 -32.16 4.92 3.39
N CYS A 208 -31.16 5.75 3.68
CA CYS A 208 -30.06 5.98 2.76
C CYS A 208 -28.97 4.91 2.84
N PHE A 209 -28.25 4.76 1.73
CA PHE A 209 -27.14 3.83 1.63
C PHE A 209 -25.97 4.47 0.86
N LEU A 210 -24.75 4.08 1.22
CA LEU A 210 -23.55 4.40 0.47
C LEU A 210 -23.30 3.30 -0.57
N ARG A 211 -22.84 3.68 -1.75
CA ARG A 211 -22.39 2.75 -2.78
C ARG A 211 -21.06 3.19 -3.37
N LEU A 212 -20.16 2.23 -3.59
CA LEU A 212 -19.00 2.39 -4.45
C LEU A 212 -19.28 1.70 -5.80
N ASN A 213 -19.22 2.45 -6.91
CA ASN A 213 -19.44 1.89 -8.25
C ASN A 213 -18.12 1.49 -8.94
N ARG A 214 -18.22 0.92 -10.15
CA ARG A 214 -17.05 0.53 -10.97
C ARG A 214 -16.34 1.71 -11.64
N LEU A 215 -16.81 2.94 -11.45
CA LEU A 215 -16.12 4.16 -11.87
C LEU A 215 -15.38 4.81 -10.68
N GLY A 216 -15.32 4.14 -9.53
CA GLY A 216 -14.69 4.67 -8.32
C GLY A 216 -15.48 5.79 -7.64
N GLN A 217 -16.75 5.99 -7.99
CA GLN A 217 -17.58 7.00 -7.34
C GLN A 217 -18.20 6.46 -6.05
N LEU A 218 -18.03 7.21 -4.96
CA LEU A 218 -18.85 7.08 -3.78
C LEU A 218 -20.10 7.91 -3.96
N THR A 219 -21.26 7.28 -3.78
CA THR A 219 -22.55 7.94 -3.91
C THR A 219 -23.44 7.60 -2.72
N ILE A 220 -24.04 8.62 -2.11
CA ILE A 220 -25.09 8.46 -1.11
C ILE A 220 -26.44 8.56 -1.83
N LYS A 221 -27.29 7.56 -1.67
CA LYS A 221 -28.63 7.52 -2.24
C LYS A 221 -29.68 7.23 -1.19
N ASP A 222 -30.90 7.69 -1.42
CA ASP A 222 -32.09 7.28 -0.65
C ASP A 222 -32.76 6.02 -1.23
N ASP A 223 -33.79 5.53 -0.55
CA ASP A 223 -34.62 4.37 -0.96
C ASP A 223 -35.38 4.57 -2.28
N LYS A 224 -35.48 5.80 -2.77
CA LYS A 224 -36.05 6.16 -4.09
C LYS A 224 -34.97 6.32 -5.16
N TYR A 225 -33.73 5.94 -4.86
CA TYR A 225 -32.55 6.07 -5.72
C TYR A 225 -32.17 7.51 -6.09
N LYS A 226 -32.68 8.53 -5.37
CA LYS A 226 -32.25 9.91 -5.51
C LYS A 226 -30.81 10.01 -5.00
N THR A 227 -29.94 10.65 -5.78
CA THR A 227 -28.57 10.95 -5.34
C THR A 227 -28.56 12.15 -4.41
N LEU A 228 -28.05 11.97 -3.20
CA LEU A 228 -27.89 13.03 -2.20
C LEU A 228 -26.49 13.66 -2.29
N TRP A 229 -25.47 12.84 -2.53
CA TRP A 229 -24.08 13.26 -2.68
C TRP A 229 -23.30 12.28 -3.55
N SER A 230 -22.29 12.75 -4.28
CA SER A 230 -21.41 11.88 -5.05
C SER A 230 -20.02 12.50 -5.22
N THR A 231 -18.98 11.66 -5.23
CA THR A 231 -17.66 12.05 -5.73
C THR A 231 -17.61 12.06 -7.25
N ALA A 232 -16.59 12.73 -7.80
CA ALA A 232 -16.25 12.63 -9.22
C ALA A 232 -15.81 11.19 -9.56
N PRO A 233 -16.07 10.72 -10.80
CA PRO A 233 -15.57 9.44 -11.26
C PRO A 233 -14.05 9.47 -11.45
N SER A 234 -13.44 8.28 -11.39
CA SER A 234 -12.03 8.09 -11.66
C SER A 234 -11.69 8.49 -13.09
N SER A 235 -10.55 9.18 -13.27
CA SER A 235 -9.98 9.45 -14.59
C SER A 235 -9.37 8.21 -15.25
N GLN A 236 -9.18 7.12 -14.49
CA GLN A 236 -8.62 5.86 -14.98
C GLN A 236 -9.66 4.95 -15.64
N GLY A 237 -10.94 5.34 -15.63
CA GLY A 237 -12.02 4.60 -16.30
C GLY A 237 -12.76 3.63 -15.39
N GLU A 238 -13.29 2.56 -15.99
CA GLU A 238 -14.05 1.54 -15.28
C GLU A 238 -13.12 0.42 -14.76
N GLY A 239 -13.36 -0.07 -13.54
CA GLY A 239 -12.56 -1.11 -12.91
C GLY A 239 -13.10 -1.53 -11.54
N GLU A 240 -12.29 -2.25 -10.78
CA GLU A 240 -12.58 -2.57 -9.38
C GLU A 240 -11.90 -1.55 -8.46
N TYR A 241 -12.66 -1.01 -7.51
CA TYR A 241 -12.20 -0.03 -6.53
C TYR A 241 -12.51 -0.54 -5.13
N VAL A 242 -11.82 0.01 -4.14
CA VAL A 242 -12.05 -0.29 -2.74
C VAL A 242 -12.03 0.99 -1.92
N LEU A 243 -13.07 1.19 -1.12
CA LEU A 243 -13.06 2.15 -0.03
C LEU A 243 -12.47 1.45 1.20
N ILE A 244 -11.44 2.05 1.77
CA ILE A 244 -10.72 1.55 2.94
C ILE A 244 -10.85 2.55 4.07
N LEU A 245 -11.29 2.10 5.25
CA LEU A 245 -11.08 2.80 6.51
C LEU A 245 -9.77 2.33 7.13
N GLN A 246 -8.76 3.20 7.12
CA GLN A 246 -7.41 2.90 7.56
C GLN A 246 -7.25 3.09 9.08
N TYR A 247 -6.30 2.38 9.66
CA TYR A 247 -5.90 2.45 11.06
C TYR A 247 -5.58 3.85 11.63
N ASN A 248 -5.30 4.83 10.77
CA ASN A 248 -4.99 6.22 11.14
C ASN A 248 -6.22 7.15 11.06
N GLY A 249 -7.41 6.57 10.86
CA GLY A 249 -8.66 7.31 10.72
C GLY A 249 -8.88 7.93 9.35
N GLN A 250 -8.01 7.68 8.35
CA GLN A 250 -8.29 8.08 6.98
C GLN A 250 -9.24 7.09 6.31
N ALA A 251 -10.33 7.59 5.72
CA ALA A 251 -11.12 6.85 4.76
C ALA A 251 -10.68 7.25 3.34
N ALA A 252 -10.36 6.28 2.48
CA ALA A 252 -9.91 6.56 1.12
C ALA A 252 -10.38 5.52 0.10
N VAL A 253 -10.67 5.98 -1.12
CA VAL A 253 -10.99 5.10 -2.26
C VAL A 253 -9.73 4.90 -3.09
N TYR A 254 -9.30 3.66 -3.21
CA TYR A 254 -8.19 3.24 -4.06
C TYR A 254 -8.73 2.55 -5.32
N GLY A 255 -8.09 2.81 -6.46
CA GLY A 255 -8.28 2.01 -7.65
C GLY A 255 -8.04 2.76 -8.97
N PRO A 256 -8.22 2.06 -10.11
CA PRO A 256 -8.72 0.70 -10.21
C PRO A 256 -7.70 -0.34 -9.67
N MET A 257 -8.14 -1.59 -9.51
CA MET A 257 -7.24 -2.71 -9.21
C MET A 257 -6.16 -2.78 -10.28
N PHE A 258 -4.92 -2.87 -9.82
CA PHE A 258 -3.71 -2.79 -10.63
C PHE A 258 -3.06 -4.16 -10.82
N TRP A 259 -3.06 -4.98 -9.77
CA TRP A 259 -2.51 -6.35 -9.78
C TRP A 259 -3.28 -7.21 -8.78
N ALA A 260 -3.30 -8.53 -9.00
CA ALA A 260 -3.87 -9.50 -8.08
C ALA A 260 -2.95 -10.71 -7.91
N ALA A 261 -2.94 -11.27 -6.71
CA ALA A 261 -2.46 -12.63 -6.47
C ALA A 261 -3.70 -13.53 -6.34
N ASP A 262 -3.80 -14.51 -7.23
CA ASP A 262 -4.90 -15.47 -7.28
C ASP A 262 -4.40 -16.85 -7.79
N ALA A 263 -5.32 -17.81 -7.81
CA ALA A 263 -5.05 -19.17 -8.23
C ALA A 263 -4.63 -19.31 -9.71
N ASP A 264 -4.93 -18.33 -10.56
CA ASP A 264 -4.60 -18.36 -11.99
C ASP A 264 -3.13 -17.95 -12.24
N ASP A 265 -2.49 -17.25 -11.29
CA ASP A 265 -1.07 -16.89 -11.31
C ASP A 265 -0.16 -17.99 -10.68
N ALA A 266 -0.73 -19.08 -10.18
CA ALA A 266 0.04 -20.18 -9.62
C ALA A 266 0.53 -21.16 -10.69
N ASP A 267 1.85 -21.27 -10.86
CA ASP A 267 2.46 -22.48 -11.42
C ASP A 267 2.39 -23.61 -10.37
N ILE A 268 1.19 -24.18 -10.21
CA ILE A 268 0.85 -25.22 -9.22
C ILE A 268 1.70 -26.50 -9.41
N THR A 269 2.39 -26.67 -10.54
CA THR A 269 3.18 -27.87 -10.81
C THR A 269 4.46 -28.00 -9.98
N ARG A 270 4.92 -26.95 -9.29
CA ARG A 270 6.11 -26.99 -8.42
C ARG A 270 5.80 -27.14 -6.93
N ILE A 271 4.54 -26.93 -6.52
CA ILE A 271 4.11 -27.02 -5.12
C ILE A 271 3.97 -28.50 -4.67
N ALA A 272 3.62 -29.40 -5.60
CA ALA A 272 3.32 -30.81 -5.29
C ALA A 272 4.46 -31.82 -5.55
N SER A 273 5.58 -31.40 -6.17
CA SER A 273 6.69 -32.32 -6.44
C SER A 273 8.02 -31.57 -6.56
N SER A 274 8.92 -31.76 -5.60
CA SER A 274 10.32 -31.41 -5.83
C SER A 274 11.29 -32.34 -5.09
N PRO A 275 11.97 -33.26 -5.80
CA PRO A 275 13.27 -33.76 -5.40
C PRO A 275 14.33 -32.67 -5.66
N LYS A 276 15.23 -32.48 -4.68
CA LYS A 276 16.37 -31.55 -4.69
C LYS A 276 16.93 -31.25 -6.08
N SER A 277 16.68 -30.04 -6.60
CA SER A 277 17.36 -29.51 -7.78
C SER A 277 18.71 -28.88 -7.41
N GLN A 278 19.75 -29.30 -8.13
CA GLN A 278 21.12 -28.82 -8.03
C GLN A 278 21.25 -27.36 -8.54
N PRO A 279 22.25 -26.60 -8.06
CA PRO A 279 22.43 -25.20 -8.46
C PRO A 279 22.80 -25.08 -9.94
N ILE A 280 22.06 -24.23 -10.65
CA ILE A 280 22.38 -23.78 -12.01
C ILE A 280 23.47 -22.71 -11.88
N TYR A 281 24.70 -23.04 -12.27
CA TYR A 281 25.73 -22.03 -12.45
C TYR A 281 25.48 -21.26 -13.76
N PRO A 282 25.55 -19.92 -13.77
CA PRO A 282 25.43 -19.16 -15.01
C PRO A 282 26.63 -19.46 -15.93
N GLN A 283 26.33 -19.83 -17.18
CA GLN A 283 27.37 -19.96 -18.20
C GLN A 283 27.92 -18.58 -18.59
N PRO A 284 29.22 -18.45 -18.93
CA PRO A 284 29.78 -17.18 -19.36
C PRO A 284 29.19 -16.77 -20.71
N MET A 285 28.77 -15.50 -20.81
CA MET A 285 28.30 -14.95 -22.08
C MET A 285 29.40 -14.95 -23.15
N PRO A 286 29.07 -15.20 -24.43
CA PRO A 286 30.02 -15.04 -25.51
C PRO A 286 30.37 -13.56 -25.69
N SER A 287 31.68 -13.27 -25.74
CA SER A 287 32.22 -11.94 -26.00
C SER A 287 31.77 -11.38 -27.35
N GLN A 288 31.00 -10.28 -27.34
CA GLN A 288 30.74 -9.47 -28.52
C GLN A 288 31.97 -8.63 -28.89
N PRO A 289 32.27 -8.43 -30.19
CA PRO A 289 33.39 -7.59 -30.62
C PRO A 289 33.08 -6.09 -30.39
N MET A 290 34.06 -5.37 -29.85
CA MET A 290 33.99 -3.92 -29.61
C MET A 290 33.90 -3.16 -30.95
N SER A 291 32.90 -2.29 -31.07
CA SER A 291 32.85 -1.25 -32.10
C SER A 291 33.91 -0.17 -31.83
N PRO A 292 34.55 0.41 -32.86
CA PRO A 292 35.56 1.46 -32.66
C PRO A 292 34.94 2.76 -32.16
N GLN A 293 35.57 3.34 -31.14
CA GLN A 293 35.21 4.61 -30.52
C GLN A 293 35.53 5.80 -31.45
N PRO A 294 34.70 6.86 -31.53
CA PRO A 294 35.03 8.03 -32.32
C PRO A 294 36.12 8.88 -31.66
N THR A 295 37.03 9.42 -32.49
CA THR A 295 38.10 10.34 -32.10
C THR A 295 37.57 11.69 -31.61
N PRO A 296 38.29 12.42 -30.72
CA PRO A 296 37.85 13.72 -30.24
C PRO A 296 38.04 14.80 -31.32
N SER A 297 36.99 15.52 -31.66
CA SER A 297 37.04 16.72 -32.51
C SER A 297 37.57 17.93 -31.73
N GLN A 298 38.38 18.75 -32.41
CA GLN A 298 39.01 19.98 -31.91
C GLN A 298 38.00 21.03 -31.38
N PRO A 299 38.41 21.96 -30.50
CA PRO A 299 37.51 22.96 -29.94
C PRO A 299 37.18 24.06 -30.98
N MET A 300 35.89 24.33 -31.15
CA MET A 300 35.39 25.45 -31.97
C MET A 300 35.43 26.77 -31.19
N SER A 301 35.91 27.82 -31.84
CA SER A 301 35.89 29.21 -31.36
C SER A 301 34.45 29.74 -31.18
N PRO A 302 34.20 30.67 -30.23
CA PRO A 302 32.85 31.18 -29.97
C PRO A 302 32.40 32.19 -31.05
N GLN A 303 31.19 32.00 -31.59
CA GLN A 303 30.48 32.99 -32.39
C GLN A 303 29.64 33.93 -31.50
N PRO A 304 29.37 35.19 -31.90
CA PRO A 304 28.57 36.11 -31.11
C PRO A 304 27.07 35.84 -31.25
N MET A 305 26.33 35.99 -30.14
CA MET A 305 24.87 35.86 -30.10
C MET A 305 24.15 37.04 -30.78
N PRO A 306 23.05 36.80 -31.50
CA PRO A 306 22.13 37.85 -31.92
C PRO A 306 21.16 38.22 -30.77
N SER A 307 20.92 39.52 -30.62
CA SER A 307 20.05 40.13 -29.61
C SER A 307 18.58 39.78 -29.83
N GLN A 308 17.87 39.32 -28.80
CA GLN A 308 16.41 39.16 -28.82
C GLN A 308 15.69 40.49 -28.50
N PRO A 309 14.54 40.81 -29.12
CA PRO A 309 13.74 41.97 -28.75
C PRO A 309 12.95 41.72 -27.45
N MET A 310 12.84 42.75 -26.60
CA MET A 310 12.04 42.73 -25.38
C MET A 310 10.52 42.66 -25.65
N PRO A 311 9.73 41.99 -24.80
CA PRO A 311 8.28 42.06 -24.85
C PRO A 311 7.74 43.39 -24.31
N PRO A 312 6.56 43.86 -24.78
CA PRO A 312 5.98 45.14 -24.36
C PRO A 312 5.48 45.09 -22.91
N GLN A 313 5.76 46.16 -22.15
CA GLN A 313 5.28 46.36 -20.79
C GLN A 313 3.79 46.69 -20.76
N SER A 314 3.03 46.01 -19.92
CA SER A 314 1.63 46.30 -19.60
C SER A 314 1.52 47.55 -18.71
N MET A 315 0.75 48.56 -19.13
CA MET A 315 0.42 49.73 -18.31
C MET A 315 -0.59 49.37 -17.19
N PRO A 316 -0.51 49.99 -16.01
CA PRO A 316 -1.51 49.81 -14.96
C PRO A 316 -2.79 50.62 -15.20
N SER A 317 -3.94 49.98 -15.05
CA SER A 317 -5.27 50.60 -15.06
C SER A 317 -5.49 51.48 -13.82
N MET A 318 -5.82 52.75 -14.05
CA MET A 318 -6.38 53.66 -13.05
C MET A 318 -7.76 53.17 -12.61
N THR A 319 -7.95 53.02 -11.29
CA THR A 319 -9.28 52.86 -10.69
C THR A 319 -9.75 54.24 -10.24
N MET A 320 -10.84 54.73 -10.80
CA MET A 320 -11.55 55.91 -10.28
C MET A 320 -12.56 55.47 -9.22
N ASN A 321 -12.48 56.08 -8.04
CA ASN A 321 -13.49 56.00 -6.99
C ASN A 321 -14.73 56.81 -7.39
N PHE A 322 -15.91 56.21 -7.24
CA PHE A 322 -17.17 56.88 -6.90
C PHE A 322 -17.95 55.98 -5.94
#